data_AF-A0A7W1VEL8-F1
#
_entry.id   AF-A0A7W1VEL8-F1
#
_cell.length_a   1.000
_cell.length_b   1.000
_cell.length_c   1.000
_cell.angle_alpha   90.00
_cell.angle_beta   90.00
_cell.angle_gamma   90.00
#
_symmetry.space_group_name_H-M   'P 1'
#
loop_
_entity.id
_entity.type
_entity.pdbx_description
1 polymer ?
#
loop_
_entity_poly.entity_id
_entity_poly.type
_entity_poly.pdbx_seq_one_letter_code
_entity_poly.pdbx_strand_id
1 'polypeptide(L)' 'MNTEENEPPFACNMNGMNTEQRQRYGVLTKQLQITKREIKELPDGYAFRLPSEASTVKDAAEWITYERL' A
#
# COMPACT_ATOMS: atom_id res chain seq x y z
N MET A 1 -14.71 -32.38 -0.61
CA MET A 1 -15.10 -31.19 0.16
C MET A 1 -14.01 -30.95 1.18
N ASN A 2 -13.00 -30.16 0.82
CA ASN A 2 -11.96 -29.73 1.74
C ASN A 2 -12.14 -28.21 1.87
N THR A 3 -12.71 -27.80 3.00
CA THR A 3 -12.69 -26.42 3.48
C THR A 3 -11.23 -26.07 3.73
N GLU A 4 -10.57 -25.49 2.73
CA GLU A 4 -9.43 -24.62 3.01
C GLU A 4 -10.02 -23.45 3.79
N GLU A 5 -9.64 -23.37 5.06
CA GLU A 5 -10.03 -22.30 5.95
C GLU A 5 -9.75 -20.97 5.26
N ASN A 6 -10.75 -20.10 5.30
CA ASN A 6 -10.86 -18.83 4.58
C ASN A 6 -9.84 -17.84 5.16
N GLU A 7 -8.54 -18.11 5.00
CA GLU A 7 -7.48 -17.19 5.40
C GLU A 7 -7.76 -15.86 4.71
N PRO A 8 -7.81 -14.76 5.47
CA PRO A 8 -8.05 -13.46 4.87
C PRO A 8 -6.96 -13.24 3.81
N PRO A 9 -7.32 -12.77 2.61
CA PRO A 9 -6.33 -12.47 1.59
C PRO A 9 -5.28 -11.54 2.20
N PHE A 10 -4.00 -11.70 1.81
CA PHE A 10 -2.93 -10.81 2.25
C PHE A 10 -3.28 -9.36 1.85
N ALA A 11 -3.87 -8.62 2.79
CA ALA A 11 -4.53 -7.35 2.55
C ALA A 11 -4.43 -6.45 3.79
N CYS A 12 -4.40 -5.14 3.56
CA CYS A 12 -4.36 -4.13 4.62
C CYS A 12 -5.60 -4.21 5.52
N ASN A 13 -5.42 -4.15 6.84
CA ASN A 13 -6.52 -4.08 7.80
C ASN A 13 -7.13 -2.68 7.84
N MET A 14 -8.15 -2.44 7.01
CA MET A 14 -8.80 -1.12 6.93
C MET A 14 -9.46 -0.67 8.25
N ASN A 15 -9.74 -1.60 9.18
CA ASN A 15 -10.31 -1.28 10.49
C ASN A 15 -9.27 -0.77 11.50
N GLY A 16 -7.96 -0.91 11.20
CA GLY A 16 -6.87 -0.31 11.98
C GLY A 16 -6.76 1.21 11.84
N MET A 17 -7.48 1.81 10.88
CA MET A 17 -7.48 3.23 10.59
C MET A 17 -8.78 3.90 11.04
N ASN A 18 -8.64 5.09 11.63
CA ASN A 18 -9.77 6.01 11.80
C ASN A 18 -10.19 6.63 10.43
N THR A 19 -11.30 7.37 10.42
CA THR A 19 -11.85 7.96 9.19
C THR A 19 -10.87 8.86 8.43
N GLU A 20 -10.13 9.72 9.15
CA GLU A 20 -9.17 10.64 8.55
C GLU A 20 -7.97 9.91 7.97
N GLN A 21 -7.41 8.95 8.72
CA GLN A 21 -6.32 8.09 8.27
C GLN A 21 -6.71 7.32 7.02
N ARG A 22 -7.93 6.76 6.97
CA ARG A 22 -8.44 6.03 5.80
C ARG A 22 -8.57 6.93 4.58
N GLN A 23 -9.00 8.18 4.76
CA GLN A 23 -9.05 9.16 3.67
C GLN A 23 -7.65 9.52 3.17
N ARG A 24 -6.71 9.80 4.09
CA ARG A 24 -5.31 10.12 3.75
C ARG A 24 -4.63 8.96 3.05
N TYR A 25 -4.80 7.75 3.55
CA TYR A 25 -4.35 6.51 2.91
C TYR A 25 -4.86 6.40 1.48
N GLY A 26 -6.16 6.60 1.24
CA GLY A 26 -6.72 6.56 -0.11
C GLY A 26 -6.13 7.59 -1.08
N VAL A 27 -5.82 8.80 -0.59
CA VAL A 27 -5.14 9.84 -1.38
C VAL A 27 -3.71 9.40 -1.73
N LEU A 28 -2.94 8.94 -0.73
CA LEU A 28 -1.57 8.47 -0.92
C LEU A 28 -1.49 7.27 -1.88
N THR A 29 -2.37 6.27 -1.70
CA THR A 29 -2.44 5.11 -2.58
C THR A 29 -2.66 5.55 -4.02
N LYS A 30 -3.63 6.43 -4.29
CA LYS A 30 -3.87 6.94 -5.65
C LYS A 30 -2.66 7.69 -6.21
N GLN A 31 -2.05 8.56 -5.40
CA GLN A 31 -0.90 9.35 -5.82
C GLN A 31 0.30 8.48 -6.20
N LEU A 32 0.64 7.50 -5.36
CA LEU A 32 1.74 6.56 -5.61
C LEU A 32 1.45 5.67 -6.81
N GLN A 33 0.22 5.22 -6.97
CA GLN A 33 -0.20 4.41 -8.13
C GLN A 33 -0.08 5.17 -9.46
N ILE A 34 -0.36 6.47 -9.47
CA ILE A 34 -0.24 7.34 -10.65
C ILE A 34 1.22 7.69 -10.94
N THR A 35 2.01 7.95 -9.90
CA THR A 35 3.38 8.46 -10.05
C THR A 35 4.43 7.37 -10.27
N LYS A 36 4.13 6.12 -9.93
CA LYS A 36 5.05 4.99 -10.16
C LYS A 36 5.53 4.96 -11.61
N ARG A 37 6.83 4.79 -11.78
CA ARG A 37 7.50 4.64 -13.08
C ARG A 37 7.52 3.20 -13.54
N GLU A 38 7.52 2.26 -12.60
CA GLU A 38 7.65 0.84 -12.88
C GLU A 38 7.07 0.00 -11.75
N ILE A 39 6.57 -1.18 -12.12
CA ILE A 39 6.27 -2.28 -11.21
C ILE A 39 7.06 -3.48 -11.71
N LYS A 40 7.78 -4.14 -10.80
CA LYS A 40 8.46 -5.40 -11.05
C LYS A 40 7.93 -6.46 -10.09
N GLU A 41 7.41 -7.55 -10.64
CA GLU A 41 7.10 -8.76 -9.87
C GLU A 41 8.39 -9.40 -9.35
N LEU A 42 8.34 -9.82 -8.09
CA LEU A 42 9.38 -10.54 -7.36
C LEU A 42 8.79 -11.87 -6.86
N PRO A 43 9.61 -12.88 -6.52
CA PRO A 43 9.11 -14.16 -6.00
C PRO A 43 8.23 -14.02 -4.75
N ASP A 44 8.41 -12.96 -3.97
CA ASP A 44 7.76 -12.68 -2.69
C ASP A 44 6.94 -11.39 -2.69
N GLY A 45 6.70 -10.77 -3.85
CA GLY A 45 5.89 -9.56 -3.93
C GLY A 45 6.20 -8.66 -5.11
N TYR A 46 6.21 -7.35 -4.88
CA TYR A 46 6.36 -6.34 -5.92
C TYR A 46 7.37 -5.26 -5.51
N ALA A 47 8.23 -4.86 -6.45
CA ALA A 47 9.05 -3.67 -6.34
C ALA A 47 8.45 -2.53 -7.18
N PHE A 48 8.32 -1.36 -6.57
CA PHE A 48 7.83 -0.15 -7.22
C PHE A 48 8.98 0.83 -7.42
N ARG A 49 9.17 1.33 -8.64
CA ARG A 49 10.07 2.46 -8.90
C ARG A 49 9.27 3.76 -8.82
N LEU A 50 9.55 4.57 -7.81
CA LEU A 50 8.94 5.88 -7.64
C LEU A 50 9.88 7.00 -8.10
N PRO A 51 9.34 8.17 -8.46
CA PRO A 51 10.12 9.40 -8.61
C PRO A 51 10.94 9.72 -7.32
N SER A 52 12.14 10.28 -7.46
CA SER A 52 13.09 10.50 -6.36
C SER A 52 12.94 11.87 -5.66
N GLU A 53 11.90 12.61 -6.00
CA GLU A 53 11.54 13.89 -5.41
C GLU A 53 11.23 13.71 -3.92
N ALA A 54 11.69 14.66 -3.09
CA ALA A 54 11.54 14.57 -1.64
C ALA A 54 10.07 14.44 -1.19
N SER A 55 9.12 15.03 -1.93
CA SER A 55 7.69 14.87 -1.69
C SER A 55 7.22 13.44 -1.88
N THR A 56 7.65 12.78 -2.98
CA THR A 56 7.28 11.39 -3.27
C THR A 56 7.86 10.43 -2.24
N VAL A 57 9.09 10.67 -1.77
CA VAL A 57 9.69 9.87 -0.70
C VAL A 57 8.90 10.02 0.60
N LYS A 58 8.46 11.24 0.95
CA LYS A 58 7.64 11.49 2.14
C LYS A 58 6.27 10.83 2.04
N ASP A 59 5.58 10.97 0.90
CA ASP A 59 4.28 10.36 0.67
C ASP A 59 4.36 8.83 0.73
N ALA A 60 5.41 8.24 0.16
CA ALA A 60 5.65 6.79 0.23
C ALA A 60 5.93 6.33 1.66
N ALA A 61 6.76 7.07 2.41
CA ALA A 61 7.06 6.75 3.80
C ALA A 61 5.79 6.82 4.67
N GLU A 62 4.96 7.85 4.50
CA GLU A 62 3.68 7.98 5.19
C GLU A 62 2.73 6.83 4.85
N TRP A 63 2.60 6.49 3.57
CA TRP A 63 1.77 5.38 3.12
C TRP A 63 2.18 4.04 3.73
N ILE A 64 3.49 3.75 3.79
CA ILE A 64 4.04 2.54 4.42
C ILE A 64 3.67 2.46 5.91
N THR A 65 3.52 3.59 6.61
CA THR A 65 3.09 3.54 8.03
C THR A 65 1.66 3.04 8.18
N TYR A 66 0.78 3.34 7.23
CA TYR A 66 -0.60 2.87 7.24
C TYR A 66 -0.73 1.39 6.90
N GLU A 67 0.12 0.86 6.02
CA GLU A 67 0.18 -0.58 5.68
C GLU A 67 0.61 -1.47 6.86
N ARG A 68 1.04 -0.89 7.99
CA ARG A 68 1.51 -1.59 9.19
C ARG A 68 0.54 -1.53 10.38
N LEU A 69 -0.64 -0.91 10.21
CA LEU A 69 -1.70 -0.81 11.22
C LEU A 69 -2.66 -2.01 11.17
#